data_AF-A0A6A2ZVS9-F1
#
_entry.id   AF-A0A6A2ZVS9-F1
#
_cell.length_a   1.000
_cell.length_b   1.000
_cell.length_c   1.000
_cell.angle_alpha   90.00
_cell.angle_beta   90.00
_cell.angle_gamma   90.00
#
_symmetry.space_group_name_H-M   'P 1'
#
loop_
_entity.id
_entity.type
_entity.pdbx_description
1 polymer ?
#
loop_
_entity_poly.entity_id
_entity_poly.type
_entity_poly.pdbx_seq_one_letter_code
_entity_poly.pdbx_strand_id
1 'polypeptide(L)'
;MDSLKKKGKMTPIFNSPKTSDTNKMVMEQTCLDPCCFFCIMKEVDPSLKRAGIAASFKEMQLIRDDQQHVLVLSSLWNIAMAQPDDPEFPSLGIFDCMTSFLEKGVNDRGWLLNDQNIYIPYYAAHVIGSYTMNKVEFAEKAVLAGVIPPLMELLRGNMSWVEQRVAVRALGHLASYERTFEAVAAHEEEVVRLTMHIASTCLEQVYAKFVGEKDKSKRSKYHCDLLTRGVGGSEMENRKAEEWASQIQCWSLHLLNCFACKERSLNLICKKEFLVDLCGMWGGLVNHSSPAGVGLIRILCYSKYGRQSISDSKEVLENLCHLSRSSDDWQYMGIDCLLLLLKDPDTRYKVIEIATMFLVDLIELKSLGDRSSLGETITKALLLGYKQNKFRIKNSRVIKALRETWELKIERKNREKTVSEEKVEERRVLGNLVKQQANRMFWLRDVEAAIKRYTEALDACPLKLRKERMILYSNRAQCYLMLKDPDATIRDSTRALCLSNPTNSHVKSLWRRSQAYDMKGLAKESLMDCIVFINGSINSETNKCVKIPYYAARMISKQMGATWLFANAHSKATINCHTKILQESDEDYEISSNEDYLQECDEMMRMMKKKKSIASGEHLLDIS
;
A
#
# COMPACT_ATOMS: atom_id res chain seq x y z
N MET A 1 -13.25 15.77 17.74
CA MET A 1 -13.63 17.12 18.18
C MET A 1 -12.43 18.04 17.99
N ASP A 2 -12.69 19.09 17.21
CA ASP A 2 -12.01 20.38 17.05
C ASP A 2 -10.52 20.47 16.68
N SER A 3 -10.27 20.65 15.36
CA SER A 3 -9.36 21.68 14.84
C SER A 3 -9.52 21.83 13.31
N LEU A 4 -10.55 22.56 12.87
CA LEU A 4 -10.69 23.03 11.49
C LEU A 4 -11.19 24.48 11.55
N LYS A 5 -10.28 25.45 11.36
CA LYS A 5 -10.61 26.82 10.94
C LYS A 5 -9.33 27.55 10.52
N LYS A 6 -9.15 27.72 9.21
CA LYS A 6 -8.55 28.93 8.62
C LYS A 6 -8.98 29.01 7.14
N LYS A 7 -9.90 29.94 6.88
CA LYS A 7 -10.32 30.37 5.54
C LYS A 7 -9.31 31.38 4.99
N GLY A 8 -8.79 31.15 3.80
CA GLY A 8 -8.14 32.17 2.96
C GLY A 8 -9.00 32.40 1.72
N LYS A 9 -9.46 33.63 1.50
CA LYS A 9 -10.12 34.06 0.26
C LYS A 9 -9.05 34.18 -0.84
N MET A 10 -9.27 33.59 -2.01
CA MET A 10 -8.53 33.92 -3.24
C MET A 10 -9.51 34.24 -4.37
N THR A 11 -9.36 35.42 -4.93
CA THR A 11 -10.00 35.98 -6.13
C THR A 11 -9.48 35.30 -7.41
N PRO A 12 -10.30 35.13 -8.46
CA PRO A 12 -9.88 34.47 -9.69
C PRO A 12 -9.11 35.44 -10.60
N ILE A 13 -7.87 35.08 -10.95
CA ILE A 13 -7.09 35.71 -12.03
C ILE A 13 -7.34 34.88 -13.29
N PHE A 14 -8.12 35.43 -14.21
CA PHE A 14 -8.26 34.92 -15.58
C PHE A 14 -7.03 35.32 -16.39
N ASN A 15 -6.26 34.34 -16.88
CA ASN A 15 -5.32 34.55 -17.97
C ASN A 15 -5.87 33.88 -19.24
N SER A 16 -6.34 34.71 -20.17
CA SER A 16 -6.76 34.34 -21.51
C SER A 16 -5.54 34.15 -22.44
N PRO A 17 -5.48 33.10 -23.26
CA PRO A 17 -4.60 33.08 -24.42
C PRO A 17 -5.22 33.90 -25.54
N LYS A 18 -4.42 34.79 -26.15
CA LYS A 18 -4.81 35.63 -27.28
C LYS A 18 -5.22 34.78 -28.48
N THR A 19 -6.42 35.05 -28.98
CA THR A 19 -6.99 34.59 -30.25
C THR A 19 -6.20 35.14 -31.43
N SER A 20 -5.71 34.26 -32.31
CA SER A 20 -5.45 34.61 -33.71
C SER A 20 -6.75 34.38 -34.49
N ASP A 21 -7.30 35.45 -35.05
CA ASP A 21 -8.46 35.47 -35.93
C ASP A 21 -8.23 34.63 -37.18
N THR A 22 -8.66 33.37 -37.17
CA THR A 22 -9.04 32.59 -38.37
C THR A 22 -9.56 31.22 -37.93
N ASN A 23 -10.84 31.20 -37.56
CA ASN A 23 -11.79 30.08 -37.71
C ASN A 23 -13.06 30.35 -36.89
N LYS A 24 -13.65 31.54 -37.09
CA LYS A 24 -15.09 31.73 -36.88
C LYS A 24 -15.81 31.11 -38.08
N MET A 25 -15.98 29.78 -38.07
CA MET A 25 -16.94 29.06 -38.90
C MET A 25 -16.84 27.56 -38.60
N VAL A 26 -17.21 27.17 -37.39
CA VAL A 26 -17.85 25.88 -37.16
C VAL A 26 -19.18 26.22 -36.52
N MET A 27 -20.26 25.95 -37.26
CA MET A 27 -21.62 26.19 -36.83
C MET A 27 -21.84 25.65 -35.41
N GLU A 28 -22.33 26.48 -34.50
CA GLU A 28 -23.06 26.00 -33.33
C GLU A 28 -24.27 25.21 -33.86
N GLN A 29 -24.12 23.88 -33.96
CA GLN A 29 -25.28 23.02 -34.15
C GLN A 29 -26.18 23.23 -32.93
N THR A 30 -27.30 23.92 -33.15
CA THR A 30 -28.38 24.02 -32.18
C THR A 30 -28.88 22.60 -31.97
N CYS A 31 -28.66 22.05 -30.76
CA CYS A 31 -29.17 20.73 -30.42
C CYS A 31 -30.71 20.80 -30.52
N LEU A 32 -31.29 20.00 -31.42
CA LEU A 32 -32.72 19.98 -31.69
C LEU A 32 -33.50 19.08 -30.71
N ASP A 33 -32.80 18.40 -29.81
CA ASP A 33 -33.38 17.52 -28.82
C ASP A 33 -33.68 18.29 -27.52
N PRO A 34 -34.97 18.54 -27.21
CA PRO A 34 -35.38 19.25 -25.99
C PRO A 34 -35.11 18.45 -24.71
N CYS A 35 -34.85 17.14 -24.80
CA CYS A 35 -34.52 16.27 -23.66
C CYS A 35 -33.00 16.06 -23.49
N CYS A 36 -32.18 16.69 -24.32
CA CYS A 36 -30.73 16.53 -24.27
C CYS A 36 -30.16 16.94 -22.91
N PHE A 37 -29.56 15.99 -22.19
CA PHE A 37 -28.98 16.20 -20.88
C PHE A 37 -27.97 17.35 -20.85
N PHE A 38 -27.15 17.50 -21.90
CA PHE A 38 -26.16 18.57 -21.99
C PHE A 38 -26.75 19.96 -22.20
N CYS A 39 -27.89 20.07 -22.89
CA CYS A 39 -28.63 21.32 -23.00
C CYS A 39 -29.26 21.69 -21.65
N ILE A 40 -29.86 20.70 -20.97
CA ILE A 40 -30.42 20.88 -19.63
C ILE A 40 -29.34 21.36 -18.66
N MET A 41 -28.14 20.77 -18.69
CA MET A 41 -27.01 21.20 -17.84
C MET A 41 -26.51 22.63 -18.12
N LYS A 42 -26.85 23.21 -19.28
CA LYS A 42 -26.54 24.61 -19.65
C LYS A 42 -27.66 25.59 -19.30
N GLU A 43 -28.80 25.10 -18.81
CA GLU A 43 -29.94 25.94 -18.41
C GLU A 43 -29.52 26.91 -17.30
N VAL A 44 -29.86 28.19 -17.48
CA VAL A 44 -29.48 29.30 -16.60
C VAL A 44 -30.40 29.34 -15.39
N ASP A 45 -31.70 29.02 -15.56
CA ASP A 45 -32.63 28.96 -14.45
C ASP A 45 -32.42 27.70 -13.59
N PRO A 46 -32.03 27.83 -12.31
CA PRO A 46 -31.73 26.67 -11.46
C PRO A 46 -32.93 25.74 -11.23
N SER A 47 -34.17 26.27 -11.24
CA SER A 47 -35.38 25.49 -11.00
C SER A 47 -35.74 24.65 -12.22
N LEU A 48 -35.69 25.26 -13.41
CA LEU A 48 -35.88 24.57 -14.68
C LEU A 48 -34.78 23.53 -14.92
N LYS A 49 -33.52 23.88 -14.62
CA LYS A 49 -32.39 22.95 -14.69
C LYS A 49 -32.63 21.71 -13.81
N ARG A 50 -33.00 21.91 -12.54
CA ARG A 50 -33.26 20.81 -11.59
C ARG A 50 -34.44 19.95 -12.03
N ALA A 51 -35.53 20.56 -12.50
CA ALA A 51 -36.69 19.85 -13.02
C ALA A 51 -36.33 19.03 -14.27
N GLY A 52 -35.55 19.62 -15.18
CA GLY A 52 -35.03 18.95 -16.37
C GLY A 52 -34.15 17.76 -16.02
N ILE A 53 -33.18 17.91 -15.12
CA ILE A 53 -32.31 16.80 -14.67
C ILE A 53 -33.12 15.65 -14.09
N ALA A 54 -34.09 15.96 -13.21
CA ALA A 54 -34.96 14.93 -12.63
C ALA A 54 -35.81 14.22 -13.68
N ALA A 55 -36.31 14.95 -14.69
CA ALA A 55 -37.02 14.37 -15.81
C ALA A 55 -36.11 13.47 -16.65
N SER A 56 -34.89 13.92 -16.98
CA SER A 56 -33.90 13.11 -17.72
C SER A 56 -33.55 11.83 -16.98
N PHE A 57 -33.34 11.87 -15.66
CA PHE A 57 -33.07 10.65 -14.89
C PHE A 57 -34.23 9.65 -14.91
N LYS A 58 -35.48 10.10 -15.00
CA LYS A 58 -36.64 9.22 -15.16
C LYS A 58 -36.78 8.71 -16.58
N GLU A 59 -36.55 9.56 -17.57
CA GLU A 59 -36.64 9.21 -18.99
C GLU A 59 -35.58 8.19 -19.40
N MET A 60 -34.34 8.35 -18.92
CA MET A 60 -33.26 7.38 -19.14
C MET A 60 -33.57 5.97 -18.63
N GLN A 61 -34.45 5.83 -17.62
CA GLN A 61 -34.91 4.53 -17.12
C GLN A 61 -35.91 3.86 -18.07
N LEU A 62 -36.62 4.66 -18.89
CA LEU A 62 -37.70 4.22 -19.77
C LEU A 62 -37.21 3.97 -21.21
N ILE A 63 -36.27 4.77 -21.70
CA ILE A 63 -35.75 4.67 -23.07
C ILE A 63 -34.81 3.46 -23.22
N ARG A 64 -35.08 2.61 -24.21
CA ARG A 64 -34.35 1.35 -24.41
C ARG A 64 -32.99 1.53 -25.08
N ASP A 65 -32.83 2.43 -26.05
CA ASP A 65 -31.56 2.62 -26.75
C ASP A 65 -31.37 4.09 -27.12
N ASP A 66 -30.42 4.74 -26.45
CA ASP A 66 -29.88 6.05 -26.85
C ASP A 66 -28.35 5.96 -26.78
N GLN A 67 -27.71 6.24 -27.91
CA GLN A 67 -26.26 6.26 -28.07
C GLN A 67 -25.60 7.34 -27.19
N GLN A 68 -26.35 8.35 -26.74
CA GLN A 68 -25.83 9.42 -25.89
C GLN A 68 -25.67 9.02 -24.41
N HIS A 69 -26.32 7.93 -23.94
CA HIS A 69 -26.28 7.55 -22.53
C HIS A 69 -24.85 7.36 -21.99
N VAL A 70 -23.93 6.82 -22.79
CA VAL A 70 -22.53 6.62 -22.39
C VAL A 70 -21.82 7.95 -22.13
N LEU A 71 -22.07 8.96 -22.98
CA LEU A 71 -21.51 10.30 -22.81
C LEU A 71 -22.08 10.95 -21.56
N VAL A 72 -23.40 10.84 -21.34
CA VAL A 72 -24.07 11.36 -20.15
C VAL A 72 -23.50 10.73 -18.89
N LEU A 73 -23.39 9.40 -18.82
CA LEU A 73 -22.88 8.70 -17.63
C LEU A 73 -21.40 8.98 -17.39
N SER A 74 -20.58 9.08 -18.45
CA SER A 74 -19.19 9.51 -18.32
C SER A 74 -19.09 10.93 -17.74
N SER A 75 -19.92 11.86 -18.20
CA SER A 75 -20.00 13.21 -17.64
C SER A 75 -20.49 13.23 -16.19
N LEU A 76 -21.53 12.48 -15.86
CA LEU A 76 -22.03 12.32 -14.49
C LEU A 76 -20.95 11.77 -13.56
N TRP A 77 -20.18 10.79 -14.01
CA TRP A 77 -19.06 10.25 -13.24
C TRP A 77 -17.98 11.31 -12.98
N ASN A 78 -17.57 12.07 -14.00
CA ASN A 78 -16.58 13.14 -13.81
C ASN A 78 -17.08 14.20 -12.80
N ILE A 79 -18.37 14.57 -12.86
CA ILE A 79 -18.98 15.49 -11.89
C ILE A 79 -19.01 14.87 -10.49
N ALA A 80 -19.43 13.62 -10.36
CA ALA A 80 -19.47 12.90 -9.09
C ALA A 80 -18.08 12.79 -8.44
N MET A 81 -17.01 12.72 -9.24
CA MET A 81 -15.64 12.72 -8.72
C MET A 81 -15.13 14.09 -8.32
N ALA A 82 -15.46 15.13 -9.10
CA ALA A 82 -15.09 16.50 -8.77
C ALA A 82 -15.87 17.05 -7.57
N GLN A 83 -17.13 16.64 -7.41
CA GLN A 83 -18.07 17.18 -6.43
C GLN A 83 -18.88 16.06 -5.74
N PRO A 84 -18.21 15.14 -5.01
CA PRO A 84 -18.86 13.98 -4.39
C PRO A 84 -19.83 14.34 -3.26
N ASP A 85 -19.67 15.54 -2.70
CA ASP A 85 -20.49 16.05 -1.60
C ASP A 85 -21.68 16.90 -2.10
N ASP A 86 -21.80 17.15 -3.40
CA ASP A 86 -22.91 17.93 -3.95
C ASP A 86 -24.22 17.13 -3.90
N PRO A 87 -25.26 17.62 -3.20
CA PRO A 87 -26.54 16.95 -3.12
C PRO A 87 -27.40 17.08 -4.37
N GLU A 88 -27.02 17.87 -5.39
CA GLU A 88 -27.87 18.14 -6.57
C GLU A 88 -28.37 16.83 -7.20
N PHE A 89 -27.49 16.00 -7.77
CA PHE A 89 -27.91 14.75 -8.40
C PHE A 89 -28.46 13.69 -7.41
N PRO A 90 -27.86 13.47 -6.22
CA PRO A 90 -28.45 12.61 -5.20
C PRO A 90 -29.87 13.02 -4.75
N SER A 91 -30.22 14.30 -4.85
CA SER A 91 -31.57 14.79 -4.54
C SER A 91 -32.58 14.60 -5.67
N LEU A 92 -32.11 14.36 -6.90
CA LEU A 92 -32.92 14.32 -8.11
C LEU A 92 -33.16 12.90 -8.66
N GLY A 93 -32.68 11.86 -7.97
CA GLY A 93 -32.93 10.46 -8.34
C GLY A 93 -31.82 9.81 -9.17
N ILE A 94 -30.57 10.28 -9.05
CA ILE A 94 -29.45 9.67 -9.77
C ILE A 94 -29.24 8.20 -9.39
N PHE A 95 -29.48 7.81 -8.13
CA PHE A 95 -29.28 6.43 -7.68
C PHE A 95 -30.30 5.47 -8.30
N ASP A 96 -31.56 5.88 -8.44
CA ASP A 96 -32.59 5.09 -9.13
C ASP A 96 -32.21 4.89 -10.61
N CYS A 97 -31.74 5.96 -11.26
CA CYS A 97 -31.25 5.92 -12.64
C CYS A 97 -30.04 4.96 -12.80
N MET A 98 -29.03 5.08 -11.94
CA MET A 98 -27.84 4.21 -12.01
C MET A 98 -28.20 2.74 -11.70
N THR A 99 -29.12 2.49 -10.78
CA THR A 99 -29.58 1.13 -10.44
C THR A 99 -30.25 0.48 -11.65
N SER A 100 -31.15 1.18 -12.32
CA SER A 100 -31.81 0.70 -13.55
C SER A 100 -30.81 0.34 -14.65
N PHE A 101 -29.79 1.19 -14.88
CA PHE A 101 -28.74 0.89 -15.85
C PHE A 101 -27.90 -0.33 -15.47
N LEU A 102 -27.59 -0.52 -14.19
CA LEU A 102 -26.86 -1.71 -13.74
C LEU A 102 -27.69 -2.98 -13.92
N GLU A 103 -28.96 -2.96 -13.50
CA GLU A 103 -29.87 -4.10 -13.68
C GLU A 103 -30.00 -4.48 -15.15
N LYS A 104 -30.14 -3.48 -16.03
CA LYS A 104 -30.21 -3.71 -17.46
C LYS A 104 -28.91 -4.28 -18.03
N GLY A 105 -27.75 -3.73 -17.62
CA GLY A 105 -26.45 -4.21 -18.08
C GLY A 105 -26.14 -5.64 -17.65
N VAL A 106 -26.65 -6.07 -16.50
CA VAL A 106 -26.47 -7.45 -16.01
C VAL A 106 -27.46 -8.42 -16.68
N ASN A 107 -28.71 -8.01 -16.89
CA ASN A 107 -29.78 -8.92 -17.31
C ASN A 107 -30.03 -8.96 -18.82
N ASP A 108 -29.65 -7.91 -19.56
CA ASP A 108 -29.88 -7.81 -21.02
C ASP A 108 -28.55 -7.77 -21.79
N ARG A 109 -28.07 -8.95 -22.16
CA ARG A 109 -26.84 -9.09 -22.95
C ARG A 109 -26.95 -8.49 -24.36
N GLY A 110 -28.15 -8.49 -24.95
CA GLY A 110 -28.37 -7.90 -26.27
C GLY A 110 -28.19 -6.39 -26.22
N TRP A 111 -28.79 -5.75 -25.22
CA TRP A 111 -28.61 -4.33 -24.94
C TRP A 111 -27.17 -3.98 -24.60
N LEU A 112 -26.51 -4.76 -23.75
CA LEU A 112 -25.14 -4.51 -23.30
C LEU A 112 -24.13 -4.51 -24.46
N LEU A 113 -24.31 -5.42 -25.43
CA LEU A 113 -23.43 -5.55 -26.60
C LEU A 113 -23.78 -4.59 -27.74
N ASN A 114 -24.86 -3.81 -27.59
CA ASN A 114 -25.25 -2.80 -28.56
C ASN A 114 -24.39 -1.53 -28.41
N ASP A 115 -23.89 -1.00 -29.54
CA ASP A 115 -23.09 0.23 -29.62
C ASP A 115 -21.99 0.35 -28.54
N GLN A 116 -22.14 1.31 -27.62
CA GLN A 116 -21.21 1.60 -26.53
C GLN A 116 -21.80 1.25 -25.15
N ASN A 117 -22.90 0.50 -25.08
CA ASN A 117 -23.56 0.21 -23.80
C ASN A 117 -22.68 -0.61 -22.83
N ILE A 118 -21.65 -1.29 -23.34
CA ILE A 118 -20.66 -2.03 -22.55
C ILE A 118 -19.97 -1.17 -21.47
N TYR A 119 -19.87 0.15 -21.67
CA TYR A 119 -19.27 1.07 -20.69
C TYR A 119 -20.23 1.51 -19.57
N ILE A 120 -21.55 1.35 -19.77
CA ILE A 120 -22.57 1.92 -18.88
C ILE A 120 -22.48 1.33 -17.46
N PRO A 121 -22.40 0.00 -17.26
CA PRO A 121 -22.33 -0.56 -15.91
C PRO A 121 -21.11 -0.08 -15.12
N TYR A 122 -19.97 0.10 -15.80
CA TYR A 122 -18.77 0.66 -15.19
C TYR A 122 -19.01 2.08 -14.64
N TYR A 123 -19.55 2.99 -15.48
CA TYR A 123 -19.80 4.36 -15.06
C TYR A 123 -20.89 4.44 -13.98
N ALA A 124 -21.97 3.67 -14.11
CA ALA A 124 -23.07 3.67 -13.15
C ALA A 124 -22.61 3.24 -11.74
N ALA A 125 -21.87 2.14 -11.63
CA ALA A 125 -21.29 1.71 -10.35
C ALA A 125 -20.27 2.72 -9.81
N HIS A 126 -19.49 3.36 -10.68
CA HIS A 126 -18.55 4.41 -10.27
C HIS A 126 -19.25 5.65 -9.69
N VAL A 127 -20.32 6.12 -10.34
CA VAL A 127 -21.15 7.24 -9.86
C VAL A 127 -21.70 6.93 -8.46
N ILE A 128 -22.28 5.74 -8.27
CA ILE A 128 -22.78 5.28 -6.97
C ILE A 128 -21.64 5.31 -5.94
N GLY A 129 -20.51 4.69 -6.25
CA GLY A 129 -19.36 4.66 -5.35
C GLY A 129 -18.84 6.06 -5.01
N SER A 130 -18.84 7.00 -5.96
CA SER A 130 -18.33 8.35 -5.75
C SER A 130 -19.21 9.21 -4.85
N TYR A 131 -20.53 9.21 -5.03
CA TYR A 131 -21.43 9.96 -4.14
C TYR A 131 -21.54 9.34 -2.74
N THR A 132 -21.37 8.03 -2.62
CA THR A 132 -21.52 7.35 -1.32
C THR A 132 -20.25 7.40 -0.46
N MET A 133 -19.15 7.98 -0.94
CA MET A 133 -17.85 7.86 -0.25
C MET A 133 -17.71 8.71 1.02
N ASN A 134 -18.35 9.88 1.09
CA ASN A 134 -18.13 10.85 2.17
C ASN A 134 -19.38 11.15 3.02
N LYS A 135 -20.58 10.96 2.47
CA LYS A 135 -21.85 11.33 3.11
C LYS A 135 -22.76 10.13 3.33
N VAL A 136 -23.07 9.89 4.60
CA VAL A 136 -23.95 8.78 5.01
C VAL A 136 -25.37 8.95 4.46
N GLU A 137 -25.87 10.18 4.31
CA GLU A 137 -27.21 10.44 3.76
C GLU A 137 -27.30 10.03 2.29
N PHE A 138 -26.20 10.12 1.54
CA PHE A 138 -26.15 9.68 0.14
C PHE A 138 -26.07 8.15 0.07
N ALA A 139 -25.30 7.53 0.96
CA ALA A 139 -25.26 6.07 1.10
C ALA A 139 -26.66 5.49 1.42
N GLU A 140 -27.41 6.10 2.33
CA GLU A 140 -28.77 5.65 2.65
C GLU A 140 -29.72 5.76 1.47
N LYS A 141 -29.67 6.89 0.75
CA LYS A 141 -30.47 7.06 -0.48
C LYS A 141 -30.12 6.02 -1.54
N ALA A 142 -28.83 5.71 -1.70
CA ALA A 142 -28.39 4.67 -2.63
C ALA A 142 -28.93 3.29 -2.22
N VAL A 143 -28.88 2.94 -0.93
CA VAL A 143 -29.47 1.69 -0.42
C VAL A 143 -30.97 1.64 -0.67
N LEU A 144 -31.70 2.73 -0.40
CA LEU A 144 -33.15 2.82 -0.65
C LEU A 144 -33.49 2.68 -2.14
N ALA A 145 -32.63 3.16 -3.03
CA ALA A 145 -32.78 3.01 -4.48
C ALA A 145 -32.48 1.58 -4.99
N GLY A 146 -32.06 0.65 -4.12
CA GLY A 146 -31.84 -0.75 -4.51
C GLY A 146 -30.50 -1.02 -5.18
N VAL A 147 -29.44 -0.23 -4.92
CA VAL A 147 -28.14 -0.41 -5.60
C VAL A 147 -27.42 -1.72 -5.26
N ILE A 148 -27.71 -2.36 -4.12
CA ILE A 148 -26.92 -3.49 -3.61
C ILE A 148 -27.04 -4.76 -4.49
N PRO A 149 -28.25 -5.26 -4.85
CA PRO A 149 -28.37 -6.45 -5.68
C PRO A 149 -27.61 -6.38 -7.02
N PRO A 150 -27.73 -5.33 -7.86
CA PRO A 150 -26.96 -5.28 -9.09
C PRO A 150 -25.44 -5.11 -8.86
N LEU A 151 -25.01 -4.43 -7.79
CA LEU A 151 -23.60 -4.39 -7.42
C LEU A 151 -23.07 -5.78 -7.00
N MET A 152 -23.90 -6.61 -6.37
CA MET A 152 -23.56 -8.00 -6.06
C MET A 152 -23.38 -8.85 -7.32
N GLU A 153 -24.18 -8.64 -8.37
CA GLU A 153 -24.01 -9.33 -9.65
C GLU A 153 -22.67 -8.97 -10.33
N LEU A 154 -22.28 -7.69 -10.27
CA LEU A 154 -20.96 -7.28 -10.73
C LEU A 154 -19.84 -7.90 -9.88
N LEU A 155 -20.01 -7.95 -8.56
CA LEU A 155 -19.03 -8.57 -7.64
C LEU A 155 -18.82 -10.07 -7.95
N ARG A 156 -19.90 -10.81 -8.27
CA ARG A 156 -19.84 -12.22 -8.69
C ARG A 156 -19.01 -12.46 -9.95
N GLY A 157 -18.75 -11.40 -10.72
CA GLY A 157 -17.99 -11.48 -11.96
C GLY A 157 -18.85 -11.83 -13.18
N ASN A 158 -20.14 -11.47 -13.16
CA ASN A 158 -21.02 -11.63 -14.33
C ASN A 158 -20.58 -10.77 -15.53
N MET A 159 -19.68 -9.81 -15.30
CA MET A 159 -19.03 -9.00 -16.32
C MET A 159 -17.51 -9.20 -16.31
N SER A 160 -16.70 -8.13 -16.25
CA SER A 160 -15.25 -8.23 -16.23
C SER A 160 -14.65 -7.78 -14.88
N TRP A 161 -13.34 -7.96 -14.76
CA TRP A 161 -12.57 -7.49 -13.61
C TRP A 161 -12.67 -5.97 -13.43
N VAL A 162 -12.96 -5.22 -14.50
CA VAL A 162 -13.17 -3.77 -14.48
C VAL A 162 -14.46 -3.42 -13.73
N GLU A 163 -15.53 -4.19 -13.91
CA GLU A 163 -16.78 -3.98 -13.18
C GLU A 163 -16.70 -4.49 -11.74
N GLN A 164 -15.98 -5.58 -11.50
CA GLN A 164 -15.69 -6.05 -10.13
C GLN A 164 -14.96 -4.98 -9.32
N ARG A 165 -13.99 -4.28 -9.94
CA ARG A 165 -13.25 -3.17 -9.31
C ARG A 165 -14.19 -2.12 -8.72
N VAL A 166 -15.15 -1.67 -9.50
CA VAL A 166 -16.04 -0.57 -9.13
C VAL A 166 -17.16 -1.03 -8.20
N ALA A 167 -17.60 -2.27 -8.34
CA ALA A 167 -18.56 -2.90 -7.44
C ALA A 167 -18.00 -3.04 -6.03
N VAL A 168 -16.77 -3.56 -5.89
CA VAL A 168 -16.08 -3.67 -4.61
C VAL A 168 -15.93 -2.30 -3.95
N ARG A 169 -15.57 -1.26 -4.71
CA ARG A 169 -15.46 0.12 -4.20
C ARG A 169 -16.79 0.63 -3.65
N ALA A 170 -17.86 0.53 -4.45
CA ALA A 170 -19.19 1.01 -4.06
C ALA A 170 -19.72 0.26 -2.83
N LEU A 171 -19.63 -1.07 -2.81
CA LEU A 171 -20.01 -1.88 -1.65
C LEU A 171 -19.16 -1.56 -0.41
N GLY A 172 -17.87 -1.29 -0.59
CA GLY A 172 -16.97 -0.84 0.47
C GLY A 172 -17.44 0.46 1.14
N HIS A 173 -17.80 1.47 0.34
CA HIS A 173 -18.32 2.73 0.87
C HIS A 173 -19.66 2.54 1.59
N LEU A 174 -20.58 1.75 1.02
CA LEU A 174 -21.86 1.42 1.67
C LEU A 174 -21.67 0.65 2.99
N ALA A 175 -20.71 -0.27 3.06
CA ALA A 175 -20.41 -1.03 4.28
C ALA A 175 -19.63 -0.22 5.34
N SER A 176 -19.05 0.93 4.96
CA SER A 176 -18.23 1.74 5.87
C SER A 176 -19.06 2.44 6.95
N TYR A 177 -20.30 2.82 6.64
CA TYR A 177 -21.20 3.50 7.59
C TYR A 177 -22.02 2.51 8.39
N GLU A 178 -22.20 2.81 9.68
CA GLU A 178 -23.06 2.04 10.59
C GLU A 178 -24.52 1.98 10.09
N ARG A 179 -25.06 3.08 9.56
CA ARG A 179 -26.46 3.20 9.10
C ARG A 179 -26.79 2.35 7.88
N THR A 180 -25.82 2.07 7.02
CA THR A 180 -26.01 1.29 5.78
C THR A 180 -25.36 -0.08 5.81
N PHE A 181 -24.57 -0.38 6.85
CA PHE A 181 -23.85 -1.64 6.97
C PHE A 181 -24.76 -2.86 6.94
N GLU A 182 -25.87 -2.84 7.68
CA GLU A 182 -26.77 -4.00 7.75
C GLU A 182 -27.41 -4.35 6.39
N ALA A 183 -27.59 -3.36 5.50
CA ALA A 183 -28.08 -3.62 4.15
C ALA A 183 -27.08 -4.42 3.31
N VAL A 184 -25.78 -4.13 3.45
CA VAL A 184 -24.71 -4.92 2.80
C VAL A 184 -24.52 -6.26 3.52
N ALA A 185 -24.62 -6.26 4.84
CA ALA A 185 -24.46 -7.45 5.67
C ALA A 185 -25.62 -8.46 5.52
N ALA A 186 -26.75 -8.07 4.92
CA ALA A 186 -27.78 -9.00 4.46
C ALA A 186 -27.22 -10.06 3.49
N HIS A 187 -26.11 -9.76 2.81
CA HIS A 187 -25.37 -10.67 1.92
C HIS A 187 -24.00 -11.09 2.51
N GLU A 188 -23.81 -11.01 3.83
CA GLU A 188 -22.50 -11.10 4.51
C GLU A 188 -21.63 -12.28 4.04
N GLU A 189 -22.14 -13.52 4.13
CA GLU A 189 -21.34 -14.71 3.83
C GLU A 189 -20.85 -14.73 2.37
N GLU A 190 -21.72 -14.30 1.45
CA GLU A 190 -21.43 -14.22 0.02
C GLU A 190 -20.43 -13.08 -0.27
N VAL A 191 -20.71 -11.87 0.24
CA VAL A 191 -19.85 -10.68 0.07
C VAL A 191 -18.44 -10.98 0.55
N VAL A 192 -18.29 -11.55 1.75
CA VAL A 192 -16.99 -11.84 2.33
C VAL A 192 -16.22 -12.88 1.52
N ARG A 193 -16.88 -13.97 1.10
CA ARG A 193 -16.22 -15.01 0.27
C ARG A 193 -15.78 -14.48 -1.09
N LEU A 194 -16.64 -13.77 -1.80
CA LEU A 194 -16.31 -13.18 -3.10
C LEU A 194 -15.18 -12.17 -2.96
N THR A 195 -15.23 -11.31 -1.95
CA THR A 195 -14.22 -10.28 -1.73
C THR A 195 -12.85 -10.87 -1.35
N MET A 196 -12.82 -11.91 -0.51
CA MET A 196 -11.60 -12.66 -0.23
C MET A 196 -11.02 -13.29 -1.50
N HIS A 197 -11.88 -13.93 -2.32
CA HIS A 197 -11.46 -14.54 -3.58
C HIS A 197 -10.89 -13.51 -4.56
N ILE A 198 -11.55 -12.36 -4.71
CA ILE A 198 -11.08 -11.26 -5.56
C ILE A 198 -9.73 -10.73 -5.04
N ALA A 199 -9.59 -10.48 -3.73
CA ALA A 199 -8.34 -9.98 -3.15
C ALA A 199 -7.15 -10.92 -3.42
N SER A 200 -7.36 -12.24 -3.32
CA SER A 200 -6.32 -13.25 -3.57
C SER A 200 -6.03 -13.49 -5.06
N THR A 201 -6.98 -13.28 -5.97
CA THR A 201 -6.84 -13.69 -7.38
C THR A 201 -6.81 -12.55 -8.40
N CYS A 202 -7.16 -11.32 -8.02
CA CYS A 202 -7.32 -10.22 -8.98
C CYS A 202 -6.05 -9.93 -9.80
N LEU A 203 -4.87 -10.03 -9.19
CA LEU A 203 -3.60 -9.80 -9.87
C LEU A 203 -3.37 -10.85 -10.96
N GLU A 204 -3.66 -12.11 -10.67
CA GLU A 204 -3.55 -13.21 -11.64
C GLU A 204 -4.57 -13.06 -12.76
N GLN A 205 -5.80 -12.65 -12.43
CA GLN A 205 -6.84 -12.43 -13.43
C GLN A 205 -6.52 -11.27 -14.37
N VAL A 206 -6.10 -10.11 -13.84
CA VAL A 206 -5.73 -8.94 -14.66
C VAL A 206 -4.50 -9.25 -15.50
N TYR A 207 -3.52 -9.97 -14.95
CA TYR A 207 -2.36 -10.40 -15.71
C TYR A 207 -2.77 -11.32 -16.86
N ALA A 208 -3.46 -12.43 -16.56
CA ALA A 208 -3.81 -13.42 -17.57
C ALA A 208 -4.74 -12.87 -18.67
N LYS A 209 -5.70 -12.02 -18.31
CA LYS A 209 -6.70 -11.50 -19.27
C LYS A 209 -6.24 -10.25 -20.02
N PHE A 210 -5.19 -9.56 -19.55
CA PHE A 210 -4.82 -8.26 -20.11
C PHE A 210 -3.30 -8.06 -20.23
N VAL A 211 -2.57 -7.99 -19.12
CA VAL A 211 -1.14 -7.58 -19.15
C VAL A 211 -0.26 -8.63 -19.83
N GLY A 212 -0.48 -9.91 -19.54
CA GLY A 212 0.22 -11.04 -20.12
C GLY A 212 -0.29 -11.49 -21.50
N GLU A 213 -1.39 -10.89 -21.99
CA GLU A 213 -1.88 -11.16 -23.35
C GLU A 213 -1.00 -10.44 -24.37
N LYS A 214 -0.27 -11.24 -25.17
CA LYS A 214 0.67 -10.77 -26.18
C LYS A 214 -0.05 -10.31 -27.45
N ASP A 215 -1.19 -10.92 -27.76
CA ASP A 215 -2.00 -10.55 -28.91
C ASP A 215 -2.91 -9.37 -28.57
N LYS A 216 -2.53 -8.18 -29.04
CA LYS A 216 -3.30 -6.95 -28.81
C LYS A 216 -4.73 -7.04 -29.33
N SER A 217 -5.01 -7.86 -30.34
CA SER A 217 -6.36 -8.04 -30.87
C SER A 217 -7.29 -8.79 -29.90
N LYS A 218 -6.71 -9.57 -28.97
CA LYS A 218 -7.45 -10.30 -27.92
C LYS A 218 -7.73 -9.45 -26.69
N ARG A 219 -7.03 -8.32 -26.53
CA ARG A 219 -7.35 -7.36 -25.47
C ARG A 219 -8.69 -6.71 -25.80
N SER A 220 -9.59 -6.69 -24.81
CA SER A 220 -10.87 -6.05 -24.98
C SER A 220 -10.68 -4.56 -25.28
N LYS A 221 -11.19 -4.10 -26.43
CA LYS A 221 -11.06 -2.70 -26.86
C LYS A 221 -11.60 -1.73 -25.80
N TYR A 222 -12.73 -2.05 -25.17
CA TYR A 222 -13.31 -1.18 -24.15
C TYR A 222 -12.47 -1.10 -22.87
N HIS A 223 -11.68 -2.14 -22.55
CA HIS A 223 -10.71 -2.06 -21.45
C HIS A 223 -9.59 -1.08 -21.80
N CYS A 224 -9.04 -1.17 -23.01
CA CYS A 224 -8.01 -0.23 -23.49
C CYS A 224 -8.54 1.21 -23.46
N ASP A 225 -9.75 1.43 -23.97
CA ASP A 225 -10.42 2.74 -24.03
C ASP A 225 -10.68 3.30 -22.62
N LEU A 226 -11.11 2.48 -21.66
CA LEU A 226 -11.29 2.92 -20.26
C LEU A 226 -9.96 3.27 -19.56
N LEU A 227 -8.92 2.48 -19.79
CA LEU A 227 -7.62 2.66 -19.13
C LEU A 227 -6.88 3.92 -19.64
N THR A 228 -7.04 4.24 -20.92
CA THR A 228 -6.19 5.23 -21.60
C THR A 228 -6.94 6.32 -22.35
N ARG A 229 -8.28 6.24 -22.43
CA ARG A 229 -9.11 7.06 -23.32
C ARG A 229 -8.65 6.99 -24.78
N GLY A 230 -8.06 5.85 -25.17
CA GLY A 230 -7.50 5.61 -26.50
C GLY A 230 -6.12 6.24 -26.75
N VAL A 231 -5.41 6.69 -25.70
CA VAL A 231 -4.12 7.42 -25.82
C VAL A 231 -3.01 6.75 -25.01
N GLY A 232 -1.86 6.42 -25.64
CA GLY A 232 -0.64 6.07 -24.90
C GLY A 232 -0.08 4.66 -25.13
N GLY A 233 -0.66 3.88 -26.04
CA GLY A 233 -0.10 2.60 -26.47
C GLY A 233 -0.03 1.54 -25.36
N SER A 234 0.57 0.38 -25.68
CA SER A 234 0.52 -0.81 -24.83
C SER A 234 1.23 -0.67 -23.49
N GLU A 235 2.28 0.16 -23.42
CA GLU A 235 3.01 0.39 -22.18
C GLU A 235 2.14 1.17 -21.17
N MET A 236 1.47 2.24 -21.63
CA MET A 236 0.56 3.01 -20.78
C MET A 236 -0.65 2.17 -20.35
N GLU A 237 -1.21 1.37 -21.26
CA GLU A 237 -2.27 0.41 -20.96
C GLU A 237 -1.85 -0.56 -19.85
N ASN A 238 -0.68 -1.19 -19.98
CA ASN A 238 -0.15 -2.14 -18.99
C ASN A 238 0.05 -1.48 -17.63
N ARG A 239 0.60 -0.26 -17.61
CA ARG A 239 0.81 0.51 -16.39
C ARG A 239 -0.51 0.87 -15.71
N LYS A 240 -1.53 1.25 -16.48
CA LYS A 240 -2.87 1.54 -15.96
C LYS A 240 -3.57 0.29 -15.46
N ALA A 241 -3.38 -0.85 -16.14
CA ALA A 241 -3.89 -2.13 -15.66
C ALA A 241 -3.22 -2.56 -14.33
N GLU A 242 -1.91 -2.32 -14.17
CA GLU A 242 -1.22 -2.53 -12.88
C GLU A 242 -1.80 -1.66 -11.76
N GLU A 243 -2.02 -0.37 -12.03
CA GLU A 243 -2.65 0.56 -11.10
C GLU A 243 -4.06 0.06 -10.68
N TRP A 244 -4.88 -0.35 -11.64
CA TRP A 244 -6.22 -0.84 -11.38
C TRP A 244 -6.23 -2.18 -10.64
N ALA A 245 -5.30 -3.09 -10.95
CA ALA A 245 -5.15 -4.35 -10.22
C ALA A 245 -4.82 -4.11 -8.74
N SER A 246 -3.91 -3.17 -8.45
CA SER A 246 -3.60 -2.75 -7.08
C SER A 246 -4.82 -2.14 -6.38
N GLN A 247 -5.60 -1.30 -7.09
CA GLN A 247 -6.83 -0.71 -6.55
C GLN A 247 -7.87 -1.79 -6.20
N ILE A 248 -8.08 -2.79 -7.08
CA ILE A 248 -9.01 -3.90 -6.82
C ILE A 248 -8.64 -4.63 -5.54
N GLN A 249 -7.36 -5.01 -5.39
CA GLN A 249 -6.90 -5.70 -4.20
C GLN A 249 -7.10 -4.85 -2.95
N CYS A 250 -6.68 -3.58 -2.97
CA CYS A 250 -6.81 -2.68 -1.82
C CYS A 250 -8.26 -2.37 -1.45
N TRP A 251 -9.14 -2.16 -2.43
CA TRP A 251 -10.56 -1.91 -2.17
C TRP A 251 -11.27 -3.17 -1.66
N SER A 252 -10.85 -4.36 -2.10
CA SER A 252 -11.35 -5.63 -1.56
C SER A 252 -10.97 -5.76 -0.09
N LEU A 253 -9.71 -5.46 0.25
CA LEU A 253 -9.25 -5.44 1.64
C LEU A 253 -9.96 -4.40 2.49
N HIS A 254 -10.30 -3.23 1.92
CA HIS A 254 -11.11 -2.21 2.60
C HIS A 254 -12.52 -2.71 2.94
N LEU A 255 -13.19 -3.37 1.98
CA LEU A 255 -14.51 -3.96 2.20
C LEU A 255 -14.45 -5.05 3.29
N LEU A 256 -13.46 -5.94 3.26
CA LEU A 256 -13.25 -6.94 4.33
C LEU A 256 -12.98 -6.27 5.69
N ASN A 257 -12.25 -5.16 5.70
CA ASN A 257 -12.02 -4.38 6.91
C ASN A 257 -13.32 -3.86 7.52
N CYS A 258 -14.30 -3.48 6.71
CA CYS A 258 -15.60 -2.99 7.18
C CYS A 258 -16.39 -4.06 7.96
N PHE A 259 -16.21 -5.35 7.61
CA PHE A 259 -16.76 -6.49 8.36
C PHE A 259 -15.91 -6.82 9.58
N ALA A 260 -14.58 -6.92 9.41
CA ALA A 260 -13.66 -7.28 10.47
C ALA A 260 -13.68 -6.31 11.66
N CYS A 261 -13.81 -4.99 11.40
CA CYS A 261 -13.88 -3.99 12.46
C CYS A 261 -15.17 -4.06 13.30
N LYS A 262 -16.21 -4.71 12.76
CA LYS A 262 -17.48 -4.99 13.44
C LYS A 262 -17.55 -6.43 13.99
N GLU A 263 -16.42 -7.14 14.00
CA GLU A 263 -16.29 -8.55 14.41
C GLU A 263 -17.21 -9.52 13.63
N ARG A 264 -17.58 -9.16 12.39
CA ARG A 264 -18.40 -9.97 11.48
C ARG A 264 -17.53 -10.89 10.63
N SER A 265 -18.02 -12.10 10.33
CA SER A 265 -17.36 -13.12 9.50
C SER A 265 -15.89 -13.43 9.83
N LEU A 266 -15.46 -13.27 11.08
CA LEU A 266 -14.07 -13.54 11.48
C LEU A 266 -13.67 -15.00 11.25
N ASN A 267 -14.63 -15.94 11.35
CA ASN A 267 -14.44 -17.36 11.02
C ASN A 267 -14.02 -17.61 9.56
N LEU A 268 -14.40 -16.72 8.64
CA LEU A 268 -13.98 -16.77 7.25
C LEU A 268 -12.66 -16.02 7.04
N ILE A 269 -12.58 -14.77 7.51
CA ILE A 269 -11.43 -13.89 7.27
C ILE A 269 -10.16 -14.40 7.97
N CYS A 270 -10.27 -15.02 9.13
CA CYS A 270 -9.11 -15.55 9.86
C CYS A 270 -8.71 -16.98 9.47
N LYS A 271 -9.21 -17.51 8.34
CA LYS A 271 -8.71 -18.79 7.81
C LYS A 271 -7.21 -18.68 7.52
N LYS A 272 -6.48 -19.75 7.88
CA LYS A 272 -5.01 -19.76 7.85
C LYS A 272 -4.46 -19.43 6.47
N GLU A 273 -5.06 -19.98 5.42
CA GLU A 273 -4.65 -19.79 4.03
C GLU A 273 -4.75 -18.30 3.65
N PHE A 274 -5.89 -17.67 3.94
CA PHE A 274 -6.10 -16.27 3.62
C PHE A 274 -5.20 -15.34 4.45
N LEU A 275 -4.96 -15.64 5.73
CA LEU A 275 -4.05 -14.85 6.56
C LEU A 275 -2.61 -14.86 6.01
N VAL A 276 -2.17 -15.97 5.42
CA VAL A 276 -0.88 -16.05 4.72
C VAL A 276 -0.91 -15.20 3.45
N ASP A 277 -1.95 -15.31 2.63
CA ASP A 277 -2.09 -14.46 1.43
C ASP A 277 -2.01 -12.97 1.76
N LEU A 278 -2.66 -12.52 2.85
CA LEU A 278 -2.64 -11.13 3.30
C LEU A 278 -1.23 -10.58 3.52
N CYS A 279 -0.27 -11.42 3.91
CA CYS A 279 1.12 -11.00 4.09
C CYS A 279 1.78 -10.61 2.75
N GLY A 280 1.36 -11.24 1.65
CA GLY A 280 1.80 -10.92 0.28
C GLY A 280 1.03 -9.78 -0.39
N MET A 281 -0.13 -9.38 0.14
CA MET A 281 -0.95 -8.30 -0.42
C MET A 281 -0.47 -6.92 0.05
N TRP A 282 0.67 -6.45 -0.43
CA TRP A 282 1.26 -5.18 0.03
C TRP A 282 0.95 -3.96 -0.87
N GLY A 283 0.14 -4.14 -1.92
CA GLY A 283 -0.34 -3.05 -2.79
C GLY A 283 0.67 -2.49 -3.80
N GLY A 284 1.93 -2.95 -3.77
CA GLY A 284 3.01 -2.46 -4.63
C GLY A 284 3.42 -1.01 -4.34
N LEU A 285 4.32 -0.46 -5.17
CA LEU A 285 4.77 0.94 -5.03
C LEU A 285 3.75 1.98 -5.52
N VAL A 286 2.72 1.55 -6.25
CA VAL A 286 1.75 2.46 -6.89
C VAL A 286 0.74 3.01 -5.87
N ASN A 287 0.38 2.22 -4.85
CA ASN A 287 -0.69 2.54 -3.91
C ASN A 287 -0.18 2.78 -2.47
N HIS A 288 0.68 3.80 -2.32
CA HIS A 288 1.29 4.23 -1.06
C HIS A 288 0.32 4.66 0.06
N SER A 289 -0.96 4.95 -0.24
CA SER A 289 -1.94 5.39 0.77
C SER A 289 -2.67 4.25 1.46
N SER A 290 -2.60 3.02 0.92
CA SER A 290 -3.29 1.85 1.48
C SER A 290 -2.34 1.02 2.34
N PRO A 291 -2.70 0.69 3.60
CA PRO A 291 -1.97 -0.27 4.41
C PRO A 291 -2.14 -1.72 3.94
N ALA A 292 -2.94 -1.94 2.88
CA ALA A 292 -3.17 -3.22 2.23
C ALA A 292 -3.39 -4.36 3.25
N GLY A 293 -2.77 -5.52 3.04
CA GLY A 293 -3.03 -6.72 3.86
C GLY A 293 -2.65 -6.55 5.34
N VAL A 294 -1.57 -5.83 5.65
CA VAL A 294 -1.21 -5.58 7.05
C VAL A 294 -2.26 -4.70 7.76
N GLY A 295 -2.92 -3.81 7.02
CA GLY A 295 -4.05 -3.04 7.53
C GLY A 295 -5.16 -3.95 8.08
N LEU A 296 -5.54 -4.98 7.32
CA LEU A 296 -6.55 -5.95 7.75
C LEU A 296 -6.05 -6.82 8.91
N ILE A 297 -4.81 -7.33 8.85
CA ILE A 297 -4.21 -8.10 9.95
C ILE A 297 -4.22 -7.28 11.26
N ARG A 298 -3.94 -5.98 11.19
CA ARG A 298 -4.00 -5.09 12.34
C ARG A 298 -5.40 -4.94 12.92
N ILE A 299 -6.43 -4.83 12.07
CA ILE A 299 -7.82 -4.79 12.53
C ILE A 299 -8.20 -6.10 13.21
N LEU A 300 -7.84 -7.24 12.64
CA LEU A 300 -8.12 -8.56 13.22
C LEU A 300 -7.49 -8.73 14.61
N CYS A 301 -6.31 -8.14 14.86
CA CYS A 301 -5.65 -8.17 16.17
C CYS A 301 -6.44 -7.45 17.29
N TYR A 302 -7.44 -6.61 16.99
CA TYR A 302 -8.28 -6.02 18.03
C TYR A 302 -9.29 -7.02 18.61
N SER A 303 -9.73 -7.99 17.82
CA SER A 303 -10.61 -9.07 18.28
C SER A 303 -9.83 -10.21 18.97
N LYS A 304 -10.44 -10.90 19.94
CA LYS A 304 -9.82 -12.08 20.57
C LYS A 304 -9.62 -13.22 19.56
N TYR A 305 -10.63 -13.46 18.72
CA TYR A 305 -10.61 -14.52 17.71
C TYR A 305 -9.50 -14.30 16.67
N GLY A 306 -9.33 -13.07 16.18
CA GLY A 306 -8.28 -12.72 15.25
C GLY A 306 -6.88 -12.87 15.84
N ARG A 307 -6.67 -12.43 17.10
CA ARG A 307 -5.38 -12.66 17.79
C ARG A 307 -5.02 -14.13 17.91
N GLN A 308 -5.99 -14.97 18.31
CA GLN A 308 -5.78 -16.41 18.39
C GLN A 308 -5.33 -16.97 17.04
N SER A 309 -6.10 -16.69 15.99
CA SER A 309 -5.86 -17.20 14.64
C SER A 309 -4.51 -16.74 14.07
N ILE A 310 -4.15 -15.46 14.25
CA ILE A 310 -2.86 -14.91 13.81
C ILE A 310 -1.70 -15.55 14.59
N SER A 311 -1.85 -15.75 15.91
CA SER A 311 -0.81 -16.35 16.74
C SER A 311 -0.53 -17.83 16.43
N ASP A 312 -1.49 -18.51 15.79
CA ASP A 312 -1.39 -19.90 15.37
C ASP A 312 -0.66 -20.06 14.02
N SER A 313 -0.46 -18.96 13.27
CA SER A 313 0.28 -18.96 12.01
C SER A 313 1.70 -18.42 12.18
N LYS A 314 2.68 -19.33 12.20
CA LYS A 314 4.11 -18.97 12.28
C LYS A 314 4.53 -18.04 11.13
N GLU A 315 4.06 -18.31 9.92
CA GLU A 315 4.39 -17.53 8.73
C GLU A 315 3.90 -16.08 8.82
N VAL A 316 2.68 -15.86 9.32
CA VAL A 316 2.15 -14.51 9.54
C VAL A 316 2.97 -13.78 10.61
N LEU A 317 3.34 -14.46 11.69
CA LEU A 317 4.20 -13.88 12.73
C LEU A 317 5.59 -13.51 12.20
N GLU A 318 6.20 -14.35 11.36
CA GLU A 318 7.49 -14.05 10.71
C GLU A 318 7.38 -12.85 9.79
N ASN A 319 6.34 -12.76 8.97
CA ASN A 319 6.09 -11.59 8.10
C ASN A 319 5.89 -10.29 8.90
N LEU A 320 5.11 -10.32 10.00
CA LEU A 320 4.97 -9.17 10.90
C LEU A 320 6.32 -8.76 11.53
N CYS A 321 7.15 -9.75 11.85
CA CYS A 321 8.49 -9.53 12.38
C CYS A 321 9.44 -8.91 11.35
N HIS A 322 9.39 -9.33 10.08
CA HIS A 322 10.13 -8.71 8.98
C HIS A 322 9.68 -7.27 8.76
N LEU A 323 8.37 -7.03 8.65
CA LEU A 323 7.80 -5.69 8.52
C LEU A 323 8.22 -4.76 9.66
N SER A 324 8.23 -5.26 10.90
CA SER A 324 8.63 -4.47 12.09
C SER A 324 10.06 -3.91 12.01
N ARG A 325 10.95 -4.56 11.24
CA ARG A 325 12.35 -4.13 11.03
C ARG A 325 12.60 -3.54 9.64
N SER A 326 11.57 -3.34 8.84
CA SER A 326 11.70 -2.77 7.48
C SER A 326 11.78 -1.24 7.51
N SER A 327 12.00 -0.64 6.33
CA SER A 327 11.80 0.81 6.09
C SER A 327 10.45 1.11 5.41
N ASP A 328 9.51 0.17 5.46
CA ASP A 328 8.15 0.37 4.95
C ASP A 328 7.41 1.41 5.80
N ASP A 329 6.58 2.26 5.19
CA ASP A 329 5.77 3.27 5.89
C ASP A 329 4.83 2.61 6.93
N TRP A 330 4.49 1.33 6.73
CA TRP A 330 3.68 0.52 7.62
C TRP A 330 4.47 -0.25 8.68
N GLN A 331 5.78 0.05 8.88
CA GLN A 331 6.61 -0.56 9.94
C GLN A 331 5.92 -0.55 11.31
N TYR A 332 5.26 0.56 11.65
CA TYR A 332 4.58 0.70 12.93
C TYR A 332 3.38 -0.25 13.07
N MET A 333 2.72 -0.64 11.97
CA MET A 333 1.61 -1.59 12.00
C MET A 333 2.10 -2.99 12.36
N GLY A 334 3.26 -3.40 11.83
CA GLY A 334 3.91 -4.65 12.22
C GLY A 334 4.24 -4.68 13.72
N ILE A 335 4.80 -3.57 14.24
CA ILE A 335 5.08 -3.42 15.68
C ILE A 335 3.78 -3.46 16.50
N ASP A 336 2.74 -2.72 16.10
CA ASP A 336 1.44 -2.69 16.78
C ASP A 336 0.83 -4.09 16.89
N CYS A 337 0.80 -4.85 15.80
CA CYS A 337 0.24 -6.21 15.77
C CYS A 337 0.98 -7.11 16.77
N LEU A 338 2.33 -7.14 16.72
CA LEU A 338 3.14 -7.93 17.63
C LEU A 338 2.93 -7.51 19.10
N LEU A 339 2.76 -6.22 19.37
CA LEU A 339 2.48 -5.73 20.72
C LEU A 339 1.08 -6.12 21.21
N LEU A 340 0.06 -6.09 20.36
CA LEU A 340 -1.30 -6.55 20.71
C LEU A 340 -1.28 -8.04 21.07
N LEU A 341 -0.60 -8.86 20.27
CA LEU A 341 -0.45 -10.30 20.52
C LEU A 341 0.36 -10.58 21.80
N LEU A 342 1.49 -9.89 22.00
CA LEU A 342 2.31 -10.10 23.21
C LEU A 342 1.60 -9.68 24.51
N LYS A 343 0.68 -8.71 24.44
CA LYS A 343 -0.09 -8.25 25.60
C LYS A 343 -1.23 -9.20 25.96
N ASP A 344 -1.73 -9.99 25.00
CA ASP A 344 -2.78 -10.98 25.24
C ASP A 344 -2.20 -12.24 25.91
N PRO A 345 -2.63 -12.61 27.14
CA PRO A 345 -2.16 -13.80 27.84
C PRO A 345 -2.30 -15.11 27.05
N ASP A 346 -3.34 -15.23 26.21
CA ASP A 346 -3.67 -16.47 25.49
C ASP A 346 -2.69 -16.72 24.33
N THR A 347 -2.19 -15.64 23.71
CA THR A 347 -1.32 -15.73 22.52
C THR A 347 0.15 -15.46 22.82
N ARG A 348 0.44 -14.76 23.92
CA ARG A 348 1.78 -14.28 24.31
C ARG A 348 2.87 -15.35 24.22
N TYR A 349 2.63 -16.55 24.71
CA TYR A 349 3.65 -17.59 24.78
C TYR A 349 4.09 -18.11 23.41
N LYS A 350 3.16 -18.16 22.44
CA LYS A 350 3.49 -18.54 21.06
C LYS A 350 4.25 -17.41 20.36
N VAL A 351 3.76 -16.19 20.55
CA VAL A 351 4.33 -15.01 19.87
C VAL A 351 5.71 -14.64 20.41
N ILE A 352 5.95 -14.75 21.72
CA ILE A 352 7.23 -14.37 22.33
C ILE A 352 8.40 -15.22 21.84
N GLU A 353 8.16 -16.49 21.54
CA GLU A 353 9.17 -17.43 21.02
C GLU A 353 9.68 -17.02 19.63
N ILE A 354 8.86 -16.33 18.84
CA ILE A 354 9.21 -15.86 17.49
C ILE A 354 9.64 -14.40 17.52
N ALA A 355 8.80 -13.52 18.07
CA ALA A 355 8.93 -12.08 17.94
C ALA A 355 10.12 -11.50 18.73
N THR A 356 10.59 -12.19 19.79
CA THR A 356 11.65 -11.66 20.65
C THR A 356 12.94 -11.39 19.86
N MET A 357 13.35 -12.28 18.95
CA MET A 357 14.60 -12.11 18.18
C MET A 357 14.57 -10.90 17.24
N PHE A 358 13.40 -10.35 16.95
CA PHE A 358 13.22 -9.21 16.05
C PHE A 358 12.98 -7.92 16.85
N LEU A 359 12.11 -7.97 17.85
CA LEU A 359 11.74 -6.81 18.66
C LEU A 359 12.88 -6.29 19.54
N VAL A 360 13.83 -7.14 19.95
CA VAL A 360 15.03 -6.70 20.69
C VAL A 360 15.91 -5.74 19.88
N ASP A 361 15.82 -5.76 18.56
CA ASP A 361 16.56 -4.83 17.70
C ASP A 361 15.96 -3.42 17.73
N LEU A 362 14.71 -3.29 18.18
CA LEU A 362 13.91 -2.07 18.15
C LEU A 362 13.77 -1.40 19.54
N ILE A 363 14.35 -1.96 20.60
CA ILE A 363 14.19 -1.45 21.98
C ILE A 363 14.80 -0.05 22.21
N GLU A 364 15.67 0.40 21.31
CA GLU A 364 16.29 1.74 21.34
C GLU A 364 15.57 2.76 20.42
N LEU A 365 14.49 2.34 19.75
CA LEU A 365 13.65 3.17 18.88
C LEU A 365 12.96 4.28 19.68
N LYS A 366 13.13 5.53 19.27
CA LYS A 366 12.50 6.69 19.94
C LYS A 366 11.10 6.96 19.42
N SER A 367 10.96 7.15 18.12
CA SER A 367 9.70 7.51 17.49
C SER A 367 9.60 7.00 16.05
N LEU A 368 8.36 6.77 15.60
CA LEU A 368 7.98 6.53 14.20
C LEU A 368 6.73 7.36 13.91
N GLY A 369 6.86 8.37 13.03
CA GLY A 369 5.80 9.38 12.85
C GLY A 369 5.42 10.02 14.17
N ASP A 370 4.11 10.10 14.45
CA ASP A 370 3.55 10.68 15.68
C ASP A 370 3.69 9.78 16.92
N ARG A 371 4.17 8.55 16.76
CA ARG A 371 4.31 7.59 17.86
C ARG A 371 5.64 7.78 18.56
N SER A 372 5.61 8.16 19.83
CA SER A 372 6.79 8.29 20.68
C SER A 372 6.95 7.10 21.63
N SER A 373 8.16 6.92 22.17
CA SER A 373 8.47 5.93 23.21
C SER A 373 8.22 4.47 22.81
N LEU A 374 8.32 4.15 21.51
CA LEU A 374 8.08 2.80 21.00
C LEU A 374 9.06 1.77 21.58
N GLY A 375 10.35 2.09 21.64
CA GLY A 375 11.35 1.18 22.22
C GLY A 375 11.08 0.86 23.69
N GLU A 376 10.53 1.80 24.46
CA GLU A 376 10.11 1.55 25.85
C GLU A 376 8.86 0.68 25.91
N THR A 377 7.89 0.88 25.02
CA THR A 377 6.69 0.06 24.92
C THR A 377 7.03 -1.39 24.55
N ILE A 378 7.95 -1.58 23.60
CA ILE A 378 8.48 -2.90 23.22
C ILE A 378 9.19 -3.55 24.41
N THR A 379 10.06 -2.81 25.09
CA THR A 379 10.77 -3.30 26.28
C THR A 379 9.79 -3.78 27.36
N LYS A 380 8.74 -2.99 27.65
CA LYS A 380 7.69 -3.36 28.62
C LYS A 380 6.94 -4.62 28.20
N ALA A 381 6.58 -4.74 26.92
CA ALA A 381 5.87 -5.90 26.41
C ALA A 381 6.72 -7.18 26.46
N LEU A 382 8.00 -7.12 26.08
CA LEU A 382 8.91 -8.26 26.15
C LEU A 382 9.17 -8.71 27.60
N LEU A 383 9.41 -7.76 28.50
CA LEU A 383 9.78 -8.05 29.89
C LEU A 383 8.57 -8.23 30.84
N LEU A 384 7.35 -8.18 30.33
CA LEU A 384 6.14 -8.41 31.13
C LEU A 384 6.19 -9.81 31.77
N GLY A 385 6.15 -9.84 33.11
CA GLY A 385 6.22 -11.09 33.90
C GLY A 385 7.63 -11.70 34.05
N TYR A 386 8.69 -11.08 33.52
CA TYR A 386 10.06 -11.63 33.54
C TYR A 386 10.58 -11.94 34.96
N LYS A 387 10.32 -11.06 35.94
CA LYS A 387 10.75 -11.27 37.34
C LYS A 387 9.99 -12.37 38.09
N GLN A 388 8.80 -12.75 37.62
CA GLN A 388 7.91 -13.66 38.35
C GLN A 388 8.21 -15.14 38.04
N ASN A 389 9.31 -15.47 37.35
CA ASN A 389 9.71 -16.84 36.96
C ASN A 389 8.60 -17.68 36.29
N LYS A 390 7.58 -17.04 35.70
CA LYS A 390 6.49 -17.71 34.97
C LYS A 390 6.91 -18.17 33.56
N PHE A 391 8.10 -18.75 33.42
CA PHE A 391 8.62 -19.13 32.11
C PHE A 391 8.05 -20.48 31.67
N ARG A 392 7.04 -20.43 30.81
CA ARG A 392 6.70 -21.51 29.85
C ARG A 392 7.58 -21.44 28.58
N ILE A 393 8.55 -20.52 28.52
CA ILE A 393 9.45 -20.30 27.39
C ILE A 393 10.54 -21.38 27.41
N LYS A 394 10.68 -22.13 26.31
CA LYS A 394 11.63 -23.25 26.21
C LYS A 394 12.92 -22.87 25.51
N ASN A 395 12.90 -21.84 24.65
CA ASN A 395 14.04 -21.50 23.82
C ASN A 395 15.12 -20.74 24.59
N SER A 396 16.31 -21.32 24.68
CA SER A 396 17.47 -20.73 25.36
C SER A 396 17.94 -19.42 24.74
N ARG A 397 17.81 -19.26 23.41
CA ARG A 397 18.15 -18.01 22.70
C ARG A 397 17.21 -16.88 23.09
N VAL A 398 15.92 -17.17 23.23
CA VAL A 398 14.89 -16.20 23.67
C VAL A 398 15.17 -15.76 25.11
N ILE A 399 15.44 -16.72 26.01
CA ILE A 399 15.78 -16.41 27.41
C ILE A 399 17.03 -15.53 27.48
N LYS A 400 18.07 -15.83 26.69
CA LYS A 400 19.30 -15.03 26.62
C LYS A 400 18.99 -13.60 26.14
N ALA A 401 18.23 -13.43 25.07
CA ALA A 401 17.91 -12.10 24.55
C ALA A 401 17.04 -11.27 25.52
N LEU A 402 16.11 -11.90 26.24
CA LEU A 402 15.33 -11.23 27.28
C LEU A 402 16.22 -10.77 28.45
N ARG A 403 17.19 -11.59 28.85
CA ARG A 403 18.19 -11.22 29.85
C ARG A 403 19.04 -10.03 29.40
N GLU A 404 19.61 -10.09 28.20
CA GLU A 404 20.40 -8.99 27.62
C GLU A 404 19.56 -7.69 27.52
N THR A 405 18.28 -7.82 27.18
CA THR A 405 17.34 -6.69 27.14
C THR A 405 17.13 -6.09 28.53
N TRP A 406 16.96 -6.93 29.56
CA TRP A 406 16.85 -6.50 30.95
C TRP A 406 18.11 -5.76 31.41
N GLU A 407 19.28 -6.36 31.19
CA GLU A 407 20.58 -5.78 31.54
C GLU A 407 20.80 -4.42 30.85
N LEU A 408 20.49 -4.30 29.56
CA LEU A 408 20.66 -3.06 28.80
C LEU A 408 19.66 -1.97 29.23
N LYS A 409 18.35 -2.30 29.24
CA LYS A 409 17.28 -1.29 29.35
C LYS A 409 16.91 -0.93 30.78
N ILE A 410 17.15 -1.82 31.74
CA ILE A 410 16.83 -1.60 33.15
C ILE A 410 18.10 -1.35 33.94
N GLU A 411 19.00 -2.32 34.02
CA GLU A 411 20.15 -2.21 34.94
C GLU A 411 21.18 -1.18 34.48
N ARG A 412 21.66 -1.29 33.24
CA ARG A 412 22.64 -0.36 32.68
C ARG A 412 22.07 1.05 32.59
N LYS A 413 20.81 1.21 32.13
CA LYS A 413 20.11 2.50 32.14
C LYS A 413 20.06 3.12 33.53
N ASN A 414 19.81 2.33 34.59
CA ASN A 414 19.80 2.84 35.97
C ASN A 414 21.20 3.15 36.50
N ARG A 415 22.20 2.30 36.23
CA ARG A 415 23.60 2.55 36.60
C ARG A 415 24.13 3.83 35.95
N GLU A 416 23.80 4.09 34.69
CA GLU A 416 24.29 5.26 33.95
C GLU A 416 23.57 6.57 34.29
N LYS A 417 22.37 6.52 34.90
CA LYS A 417 21.65 7.74 35.34
C LYS A 417 22.39 8.54 36.40
N THR A 418 23.18 7.87 37.25
CA THR A 418 23.88 8.48 38.40
C THR A 418 25.36 8.75 38.11
N VAL A 419 25.82 8.53 36.88
CA VAL A 419 27.22 8.75 36.47
C VAL A 419 27.45 10.24 36.20
N SER A 420 28.56 10.79 36.71
CA SER A 420 28.96 12.18 36.47
C SER A 420 29.27 12.44 34.99
N GLU A 421 29.14 13.69 34.55
CA GLU A 421 29.42 14.06 33.16
C GLU A 421 30.89 13.82 32.77
N GLU A 422 31.81 14.03 33.72
CA GLU A 422 33.24 13.70 33.55
C GLU A 422 33.46 12.21 33.23
N LYS A 423 32.86 11.31 34.01
CA LYS A 423 32.95 9.86 33.77
C LYS A 423 32.29 9.42 32.46
N VAL A 424 31.27 10.14 32.01
CA VAL A 424 30.69 9.92 30.68
C VAL A 424 31.70 10.27 29.60
N GLU A 425 32.36 11.41 29.72
CA GLU A 425 33.33 11.87 28.75
C GLU A 425 34.58 10.96 28.74
N GLU A 426 35.07 10.52 29.90
CA GLU A 426 36.11 9.49 29.99
C GLU A 426 35.74 8.22 29.21
N ARG A 427 34.51 7.72 29.40
CA ARG A 427 33.99 6.55 28.66
C ARG A 427 33.81 6.83 27.18
N ARG A 428 33.47 8.06 26.79
CA ARG A 428 33.42 8.48 25.37
C ARG A 428 34.80 8.41 24.75
N VAL A 429 35.82 8.95 25.41
CA VAL A 429 37.22 8.93 24.95
C VAL A 429 37.71 7.49 24.84
N LEU A 430 37.49 6.66 25.86
CA LEU A 430 37.83 5.25 25.84
C LEU A 430 37.12 4.51 24.69
N GLY A 431 35.81 4.68 24.55
CA GLY A 431 35.04 4.08 23.46
C GLY A 431 35.52 4.51 22.08
N ASN A 432 35.95 5.77 21.92
CA ASN A 432 36.53 6.27 20.69
C ASN A 432 37.91 5.67 20.39
N LEU A 433 38.75 5.46 21.39
CA LEU A 433 40.04 4.79 21.24
C LEU A 433 39.85 3.32 20.80
N VAL A 434 38.97 2.58 21.47
CA VAL A 434 38.67 1.18 21.11
C VAL A 434 38.05 1.10 19.70
N LYS A 435 37.20 2.07 19.32
CA LYS A 435 36.69 2.20 17.94
C LYS A 435 37.82 2.38 16.92
N GLN A 436 38.83 3.21 17.21
CA GLN A 436 39.97 3.39 16.30
C GLN A 436 40.77 2.10 16.15
N GLN A 437 40.97 1.34 17.24
CA GLN A 437 41.58 0.01 17.18
C GLN A 437 40.75 -0.96 16.33
N ALA A 438 39.43 -0.98 16.50
CA ALA A 438 38.52 -1.78 15.69
C ALA A 438 38.62 -1.43 14.19
N ASN A 439 38.63 -0.13 13.87
CA ASN A 439 38.83 0.34 12.50
C ASN A 439 40.18 -0.15 11.94
N ARG A 440 41.26 -0.13 12.73
CA ARG A 440 42.58 -0.63 12.31
C ARG A 440 42.52 -2.12 11.97
N MET A 441 41.90 -2.94 12.82
CA MET A 441 41.72 -4.37 12.56
C MET A 441 40.89 -4.61 11.28
N PHE A 442 39.84 -3.82 11.09
CA PHE A 442 39.01 -3.87 9.88
C PHE A 442 39.84 -3.57 8.61
N TRP A 443 40.69 -2.53 8.64
CA TRP A 443 41.59 -2.20 7.53
C TRP A 443 42.65 -3.27 7.26
N LEU A 444 43.10 -3.97 8.32
CA LEU A 444 43.99 -5.12 8.23
C LEU A 444 43.28 -6.40 7.75
N ARG A 445 41.97 -6.34 7.44
CA ARG A 445 41.12 -7.46 7.04
C ARG A 445 40.93 -8.54 8.10
N ASP A 446 41.28 -8.27 9.36
CA ASP A 446 40.92 -9.10 10.51
C ASP A 446 39.52 -8.69 11.00
N VAL A 447 38.50 -9.23 10.32
CA VAL A 447 37.11 -8.83 10.51
C VAL A 447 36.57 -9.33 11.85
N GLU A 448 36.94 -10.54 12.26
CA GLU A 448 36.57 -11.14 13.54
C GLU A 448 37.15 -10.36 14.73
N ALA A 449 38.42 -9.95 14.67
CA ALA A 449 38.98 -9.08 15.70
C ALA A 449 38.33 -7.70 15.71
N ALA A 450 37.99 -7.15 14.53
CA ALA A 450 37.24 -5.90 14.45
C ALA A 450 35.87 -6.00 15.13
N ILE A 451 35.14 -7.11 14.94
CA ILE A 451 33.85 -7.36 15.61
C ILE A 451 33.99 -7.38 17.13
N LYS A 452 35.02 -8.08 17.65
CA LYS A 452 35.31 -8.11 19.09
C LYS A 452 35.56 -6.70 19.63
N ARG A 453 36.41 -5.91 18.96
CA ARG A 453 36.74 -4.54 19.36
C ARG A 453 35.56 -3.57 19.24
N TYR A 454 34.73 -3.68 18.21
CA TYR A 454 33.50 -2.87 18.14
C TYR A 454 32.50 -3.23 19.25
N THR A 455 32.46 -4.50 19.66
CA THR A 455 31.62 -4.94 20.78
C THR A 455 32.12 -4.35 22.10
N GLU A 456 33.43 -4.44 22.38
CA GLU A 456 34.06 -3.77 23.54
C GLU A 456 33.79 -2.25 23.52
N ALA A 457 33.87 -1.60 22.36
CA ALA A 457 33.55 -0.18 22.22
C ALA A 457 32.07 0.12 22.53
N LEU A 458 31.12 -0.74 22.12
CA LEU A 458 29.69 -0.60 22.43
C LEU A 458 29.41 -0.79 23.92
N ASP A 459 30.15 -1.69 24.57
CA ASP A 459 30.03 -1.95 25.99
C ASP A 459 30.58 -0.78 26.81
N ALA A 460 31.68 -0.17 26.39
CA ALA A 460 32.22 1.04 27.01
C ALA A 460 31.37 2.30 26.75
N CYS A 461 30.75 2.41 25.58
CA CYS A 461 30.07 3.63 25.13
C CYS A 461 28.72 3.87 25.88
N PRO A 462 28.57 4.99 26.61
CA PRO A 462 27.34 5.31 27.35
C PRO A 462 26.08 5.32 26.47
N LEU A 463 24.94 4.87 27.01
CA LEU A 463 23.66 4.75 26.30
C LEU A 463 23.12 6.09 25.78
N LYS A 464 23.46 7.20 26.46
CA LYS A 464 23.05 8.55 26.02
C LYS A 464 23.79 9.03 24.77
N LEU A 465 24.95 8.45 24.45
CA LEU A 465 25.76 8.78 23.28
C LEU A 465 25.26 8.06 22.02
N ARG A 466 24.03 8.41 21.60
CA ARG A 466 23.32 7.70 20.52
C ARG A 466 24.05 7.74 19.19
N LYS A 467 24.69 8.87 18.84
CA LYS A 467 25.40 9.04 17.56
C LYS A 467 26.62 8.12 17.49
N GLU A 468 27.37 8.02 18.57
CA GLU A 468 28.54 7.17 18.71
C GLU A 468 28.14 5.70 18.66
N ARG A 469 27.11 5.30 19.41
CA ARG A 469 26.55 3.94 19.37
C ARG A 469 26.02 3.56 17.99
N MET A 470 25.32 4.48 17.30
CA MET A 470 24.85 4.29 15.93
C MET A 470 26.00 3.95 14.99
N ILE A 471 27.10 4.70 15.05
CA ILE A 471 28.28 4.47 14.22
C ILE A 471 28.91 3.10 14.53
N LEU A 472 29.04 2.74 15.81
CA LEU A 472 29.60 1.46 16.23
C LEU A 472 28.79 0.27 15.71
N TYR A 473 27.47 0.28 15.92
CA TYR A 473 26.58 -0.75 15.36
C TYR A 473 26.68 -0.80 13.84
N SER A 474 26.66 0.36 13.19
CA SER A 474 26.74 0.45 11.73
C SER A 474 28.07 -0.11 11.19
N ASN A 475 29.19 0.08 11.87
CA ASN A 475 30.49 -0.46 11.47
C ASN A 475 30.59 -1.97 11.77
N ARG A 476 30.05 -2.43 12.90
CA ARG A 476 30.01 -3.87 13.21
C ARG A 476 29.08 -4.62 12.23
N ALA A 477 27.99 -4.01 11.78
CA ALA A 477 27.14 -4.53 10.70
C ALA A 477 27.90 -4.72 9.38
N GLN A 478 28.85 -3.84 9.06
CA GLN A 478 29.72 -3.99 7.89
C GLN A 478 30.62 -5.23 8.01
N CYS A 479 31.12 -5.49 9.21
CA CYS A 479 31.95 -6.66 9.48
C CYS A 479 31.14 -7.95 9.27
N TYR A 480 29.93 -8.03 9.85
CA TYR A 480 29.03 -9.16 9.63
C TYR A 480 28.65 -9.36 8.16
N LEU A 481 28.50 -8.25 7.40
CA LEU A 481 28.20 -8.33 5.97
C LEU A 481 29.38 -8.93 5.20
N MET A 482 30.62 -8.62 5.57
CA MET A 482 31.82 -9.23 4.97
C MET A 482 31.95 -10.72 5.31
N LEU A 483 31.46 -11.14 6.47
CA LEU A 483 31.37 -12.55 6.88
C LEU A 483 30.16 -13.27 6.29
N LYS A 484 29.34 -12.60 5.47
CA LYS A 484 28.08 -13.14 4.92
C LYS A 484 27.12 -13.66 5.99
N ASP A 485 27.04 -12.96 7.13
CA ASP A 485 26.05 -13.21 8.19
C ASP A 485 24.90 -12.17 8.09
N PRO A 486 23.83 -12.44 7.31
CA PRO A 486 22.77 -11.48 7.08
C PRO A 486 21.95 -11.20 8.35
N ASP A 487 21.76 -12.17 9.23
CA ASP A 487 20.96 -11.98 10.45
C ASP A 487 21.65 -11.01 11.42
N ALA A 488 22.96 -11.15 11.62
CA ALA A 488 23.73 -10.22 12.43
C ALA A 488 23.83 -8.82 11.79
N THR A 489 23.95 -8.74 10.45
CA THR A 489 23.91 -7.45 9.74
C THR A 489 22.56 -6.76 9.88
N ILE A 490 21.44 -7.46 9.74
CA ILE A 490 20.09 -6.87 9.90
C ILE A 490 19.90 -6.35 11.32
N ARG A 491 20.31 -7.14 12.33
CA ARG A 491 20.24 -6.75 13.75
C ARG A 491 20.98 -5.44 14.02
N ASP A 492 22.26 -5.39 13.67
CA ASP A 492 23.09 -4.22 13.99
C ASP A 492 22.70 -2.99 13.15
N SER A 493 22.35 -3.17 11.87
CA SER A 493 21.86 -2.08 11.04
C SER A 493 20.53 -1.53 11.57
N THR A 494 19.62 -2.39 12.03
CA THR A 494 18.34 -1.97 12.62
C THR A 494 18.54 -1.20 13.92
N ARG A 495 19.45 -1.67 14.80
CA ARG A 495 19.82 -0.92 16.02
C ARG A 495 20.41 0.45 15.68
N ALA A 496 21.28 0.53 14.67
CA ALA A 496 21.81 1.81 14.20
C ALA A 496 20.69 2.74 13.68
N LEU A 497 19.72 2.23 12.92
CA LEU A 497 18.59 2.99 12.41
C LEU A 497 17.60 3.44 13.49
N CYS A 498 17.46 2.66 14.56
CA CYS A 498 16.72 3.09 15.76
C CYS A 498 17.39 4.26 16.47
N LEU A 499 18.73 4.34 16.41
CA LEU A 499 19.54 5.37 17.05
C LEU A 499 19.68 6.65 16.24
N SER A 500 19.46 6.59 14.92
CA SER A 500 19.60 7.74 14.02
C SER A 500 18.60 8.84 14.35
N ASN A 501 18.95 10.07 13.98
CA ASN A 501 18.07 11.22 14.08
C ASN A 501 18.12 12.01 12.77
N PRO A 502 17.05 12.03 11.96
CA PRO A 502 15.74 11.37 12.17
C PRO A 502 15.81 9.83 12.25
N THR A 503 14.81 9.17 12.81
CA THR A 503 14.71 7.69 12.82
C THR A 503 14.78 7.13 11.39
N ASN A 504 15.40 5.97 11.21
CA ASN A 504 15.52 5.29 9.90
C ASN A 504 16.24 6.11 8.81
N SER A 505 17.11 7.06 9.16
CA SER A 505 17.77 7.95 8.19
C SER A 505 19.24 7.64 7.92
N HIS A 506 19.85 6.71 8.67
CA HIS A 506 21.29 6.45 8.54
C HIS A 506 21.62 5.67 7.26
N VAL A 507 22.01 6.41 6.21
CA VAL A 507 22.30 5.95 4.84
C VAL A 507 23.17 4.69 4.79
N LYS A 508 24.29 4.63 5.54
CA LYS A 508 25.18 3.46 5.52
C LYS A 508 24.54 2.21 6.12
N SER A 509 23.63 2.37 7.10
CA SER A 509 22.92 1.24 7.70
C SER A 509 21.81 0.74 6.79
N LEU A 510 21.10 1.64 6.10
CA LEU A 510 20.10 1.28 5.09
C LEU A 510 20.73 0.43 3.99
N TRP A 511 21.85 0.87 3.42
CA TRP A 511 22.54 0.11 2.37
C TRP A 511 23.05 -1.26 2.83
N ARG A 512 23.53 -1.37 4.06
CA ARG A 512 23.99 -2.66 4.60
C ARG A 512 22.83 -3.61 4.87
N ARG A 513 21.72 -3.08 5.37
CA ARG A 513 20.52 -3.87 5.67
C ARG A 513 19.80 -4.31 4.40
N SER A 514 19.76 -3.49 3.34
CA SER A 514 19.23 -3.92 2.04
C SER A 514 20.01 -5.10 1.47
N GLN A 515 21.35 -5.06 1.48
CA GLN A 515 22.18 -6.19 1.03
C GLN A 515 21.93 -7.46 1.85
N ALA A 516 21.75 -7.33 3.17
CA ALA A 516 21.44 -8.47 4.02
C ALA A 516 20.03 -9.02 3.77
N TYR A 517 19.04 -8.15 3.49
CA TYR A 517 17.70 -8.57 3.08
C TYR A 517 17.71 -9.30 1.73
N ASP A 518 18.49 -8.81 0.76
CA ASP A 518 18.70 -9.49 -0.53
C ASP A 518 19.28 -10.90 -0.34
N MET A 519 20.28 -11.07 0.53
CA MET A 519 20.84 -12.39 0.88
C MET A 519 19.81 -13.34 1.48
N LYS A 520 18.77 -12.82 2.14
CA LYS A 520 17.67 -13.61 2.73
C LYS A 520 16.50 -13.84 1.77
N GLY A 521 16.52 -13.29 0.56
CA GLY A 521 15.39 -13.33 -0.36
C GLY A 521 14.22 -12.41 0.06
N LEU A 522 14.46 -11.48 0.99
CA LEU A 522 13.47 -10.52 1.48
C LEU A 522 13.44 -9.30 0.56
N ALA A 523 12.94 -9.53 -0.67
CA ALA A 523 13.02 -8.58 -1.77
C ALA A 523 12.30 -7.25 -1.45
N LYS A 524 11.13 -7.33 -0.80
CA LYS A 524 10.34 -6.17 -0.40
C LYS A 524 11.12 -5.28 0.58
N GLU A 525 11.63 -5.86 1.66
CA GLU A 525 12.39 -5.15 2.68
C GLU A 525 13.69 -4.56 2.11
N SER A 526 14.36 -5.28 1.21
CA SER A 526 15.53 -4.80 0.50
C SER A 526 15.20 -3.58 -0.38
N LEU A 527 14.11 -3.64 -1.14
CA LEU A 527 13.67 -2.54 -2.00
C LEU A 527 13.37 -1.28 -1.18
N MET A 528 12.64 -1.41 -0.07
CA MET A 528 12.31 -0.28 0.79
C MET A 528 13.56 0.39 1.37
N ASP A 529 14.53 -0.41 1.85
CA ASP A 529 15.80 0.14 2.33
C ASP A 529 16.58 0.86 1.21
N CYS A 530 16.56 0.34 -0.02
CA CYS A 530 17.18 0.98 -1.17
C CYS A 530 16.52 2.31 -1.57
N ILE A 531 15.18 2.38 -1.54
CA ILE A 531 14.43 3.61 -1.84
C ILE A 531 14.76 4.70 -0.80
N VAL A 532 14.73 4.36 0.49
CA VAL A 532 15.07 5.31 1.56
C VAL A 532 16.55 5.70 1.50
N PHE A 533 17.46 4.76 1.17
CA PHE A 533 18.88 5.04 0.95
C PHE A 533 19.09 6.12 -0.12
N ILE A 534 18.46 5.98 -1.30
CA ILE A 534 18.58 6.96 -2.38
C ILE A 534 17.99 8.32 -1.97
N ASN A 535 16.81 8.32 -1.35
CA ASN A 535 16.19 9.56 -0.90
C ASN A 535 17.05 10.31 0.13
N GLY A 536 17.70 9.58 1.03
CA GLY A 536 18.66 10.13 1.98
C GLY A 536 19.91 10.71 1.32
N SER A 537 20.44 10.06 0.29
CA SER A 537 21.61 10.53 -0.48
C SER A 537 21.31 11.74 -1.36
N ILE A 538 20.08 11.91 -1.84
CA ILE A 538 19.67 13.05 -2.67
C ILE A 538 19.51 14.33 -1.82
N ASN A 539 18.98 14.21 -0.61
CA ASN A 539 18.73 15.38 0.25
C ASN A 539 20.00 15.96 0.91
N SER A 540 21.14 15.26 0.86
CA SER A 540 22.41 15.73 1.44
C SER A 540 23.24 16.63 0.50
N GLU A 541 22.92 16.69 -0.78
CA GLU A 541 23.65 17.47 -1.78
C GLU A 541 22.74 18.54 -2.39
N THR A 542 22.91 19.79 -1.94
CA THR A 542 22.25 20.95 -2.53
C THR A 542 22.73 21.14 -3.98
N ASN A 543 21.78 21.18 -4.92
CA ASN A 543 21.89 21.74 -6.27
C ASN A 543 22.81 21.08 -7.33
N LYS A 544 23.10 19.78 -7.26
CA LYS A 544 23.62 19.05 -8.44
C LYS A 544 22.79 17.81 -8.72
N CYS A 545 22.60 17.50 -10.01
CA CYS A 545 21.88 16.31 -10.45
C CYS A 545 22.55 15.05 -9.86
N VAL A 546 22.03 14.55 -8.74
CA VAL A 546 22.61 13.40 -8.04
C VAL A 546 22.46 12.19 -8.96
N LYS A 547 23.62 11.68 -9.41
CA LYS A 547 23.74 10.42 -10.15
C LYS A 547 23.61 9.30 -9.13
N ILE A 548 22.59 8.47 -9.30
CA ILE A 548 22.37 7.31 -8.45
C ILE A 548 23.52 6.33 -8.70
N PRO A 549 24.23 5.86 -7.66
CA PRO A 549 25.32 4.92 -7.86
C PRO A 549 24.85 3.66 -8.59
N TYR A 550 25.62 3.20 -9.57
CA TYR A 550 25.26 2.06 -10.41
C TYR A 550 24.90 0.81 -9.60
N TYR A 551 25.64 0.53 -8.52
CA TYR A 551 25.35 -0.60 -7.65
C TYR A 551 23.96 -0.52 -6.99
N ALA A 552 23.48 0.69 -6.68
CA ALA A 552 22.20 0.93 -6.05
C ALA A 552 21.07 0.83 -7.08
N ALA A 553 21.28 1.39 -8.28
CA ALA A 553 20.35 1.23 -9.40
C ALA A 553 20.16 -0.25 -9.78
N ARG A 554 21.26 -1.02 -9.85
CA ARG A 554 21.22 -2.46 -10.12
C ARG A 554 20.45 -3.23 -9.05
N MET A 555 20.70 -2.93 -7.77
CA MET A 555 19.98 -3.56 -6.67
C MET A 555 18.48 -3.24 -6.73
N ILE A 556 18.12 -1.98 -6.96
CA ILE A 556 16.72 -1.57 -7.10
C ILE A 556 16.05 -2.27 -8.25
N SER A 557 16.68 -2.30 -9.43
CA SER A 557 16.13 -2.99 -10.61
C SER A 557 15.85 -4.46 -10.32
N LYS A 558 16.82 -5.16 -9.68
CA LYS A 558 16.65 -6.54 -9.22
C LYS A 558 15.44 -6.69 -8.29
N GLN A 559 15.34 -5.86 -7.25
CA GLN A 559 14.25 -6.00 -6.28
C GLN A 559 12.91 -5.53 -6.83
N MET A 560 12.87 -4.53 -7.72
CA MET A 560 11.66 -4.09 -8.40
C MET A 560 11.09 -5.21 -9.26
N GLY A 561 11.92 -5.95 -10.01
CA GLY A 561 11.47 -7.14 -10.74
C GLY A 561 10.92 -8.22 -9.82
N ALA A 562 11.61 -8.52 -8.71
CA ALA A 562 11.19 -9.54 -7.75
C ALA A 562 9.92 -9.17 -6.96
N THR A 563 9.65 -7.86 -6.80
CA THR A 563 8.51 -7.34 -6.03
C THR A 563 7.43 -6.76 -6.94
N TRP A 564 7.57 -6.89 -8.26
CA TRP A 564 6.57 -6.43 -9.21
C TRP A 564 5.21 -7.05 -8.90
N LEU A 565 4.16 -6.26 -9.02
CA LEU A 565 2.82 -6.66 -8.60
C LEU A 565 2.36 -7.96 -9.28
N PHE A 566 2.76 -8.16 -10.54
CA PHE A 566 2.44 -9.35 -11.31
C PHE A 566 3.56 -10.41 -11.33
N ALA A 567 4.63 -10.28 -10.53
CA ALA A 567 5.78 -11.19 -10.55
C ALA A 567 5.37 -12.67 -10.40
N ASN A 568 4.47 -12.97 -9.47
CA ASN A 568 3.95 -14.32 -9.25
C ASN A 568 3.13 -14.82 -10.45
N ALA A 569 2.25 -13.98 -10.99
CA ALA A 569 1.41 -14.33 -12.13
C ALA A 569 2.25 -14.57 -13.40
N HIS A 570 3.23 -13.71 -13.65
CA HIS A 570 4.21 -13.84 -14.71
C HIS A 570 5.01 -15.14 -14.57
N SER A 571 5.56 -15.43 -13.38
CA SER A 571 6.31 -16.67 -13.12
C SER A 571 5.48 -17.93 -13.42
N LYS A 572 4.22 -17.98 -12.95
CA LYS A 572 3.30 -19.10 -13.24
C LYS A 572 3.02 -19.25 -14.74
N ALA A 573 2.83 -18.14 -15.46
CA ALA A 573 2.60 -18.16 -16.89
C ALA A 573 3.82 -18.67 -17.67
N THR A 574 5.03 -18.25 -17.30
CA THR A 574 6.28 -18.69 -17.91
C THR A 574 6.54 -20.19 -17.69
N ILE A 575 6.29 -20.70 -16.48
CA ILE A 575 6.42 -22.13 -16.18
C ILE A 575 5.43 -22.97 -16.99
N ASN A 576 4.18 -22.53 -17.11
CA ASN A 576 3.18 -23.20 -17.94
C ASN A 576 3.54 -23.17 -19.43
N CYS A 577 4.17 -22.09 -19.90
CA CYS A 577 4.69 -22.00 -21.26
C CYS A 577 5.84 -22.99 -21.49
N HIS A 578 6.81 -23.07 -20.58
CA HIS A 578 7.90 -24.05 -20.66
C HIS A 578 7.40 -25.50 -20.55
N THR A 579 6.36 -25.77 -19.77
CA THR A 579 5.77 -27.12 -19.66
C THR A 579 5.06 -27.51 -20.96
N LYS A 580 4.47 -26.54 -21.69
CA LYS A 580 3.89 -26.77 -23.02
C LYS A 580 4.96 -26.92 -24.11
N ILE A 581 6.04 -26.13 -24.05
CA ILE A 581 7.17 -26.22 -25.00
C ILE A 581 7.96 -27.52 -24.78
N LEU A 582 8.12 -28.00 -23.54
CA LEU A 582 8.73 -29.32 -23.27
C LEU A 582 7.85 -30.51 -23.70
N GLN A 583 6.60 -30.28 -24.10
CA GLN A 583 5.75 -31.27 -24.75
C GLN A 583 5.75 -31.15 -26.28
N GLU A 584 6.32 -30.09 -26.84
CA GLU A 584 6.44 -29.83 -28.27
C GLU A 584 7.85 -29.30 -28.58
N SER A 585 8.76 -30.23 -28.89
CA SER A 585 10.14 -30.07 -29.41
C SER A 585 11.26 -29.66 -28.43
N ASP A 586 12.26 -30.56 -28.35
CA ASP A 586 13.64 -30.27 -27.97
C ASP A 586 14.24 -29.34 -29.05
N GLU A 587 14.56 -28.08 -28.71
CA GLU A 587 15.64 -27.32 -29.36
C GLU A 587 16.02 -26.10 -28.50
N ASP A 588 17.31 -26.01 -28.16
CA ASP A 588 17.95 -24.96 -27.36
C ASP A 588 17.89 -23.59 -28.07
N TYR A 589 17.49 -22.53 -27.36
CA TYR A 589 17.75 -21.15 -27.80
C TYR A 589 18.16 -20.21 -26.66
N GLU A 590 19.24 -19.47 -26.93
CA GLU A 590 19.92 -18.49 -26.08
C GLU A 590 19.06 -17.25 -25.75
N ILE A 591 19.30 -16.71 -24.54
CA ILE A 591 18.65 -15.52 -23.98
C ILE A 591 19.26 -14.24 -24.58
N SER A 592 18.46 -13.47 -25.33
CA SER A 592 18.84 -12.15 -25.85
C SER A 592 18.59 -11.02 -24.85
N SER A 593 19.70 -10.32 -24.53
CA SER A 593 19.89 -8.89 -24.23
C SER A 593 19.08 -8.17 -23.13
N ASN A 594 19.82 -7.83 -22.06
CA ASN A 594 19.52 -6.98 -20.90
C ASN A 594 19.34 -5.46 -21.20
N GLU A 595 19.31 -5.02 -22.45
CA GLU A 595 19.43 -3.58 -22.79
C GLU A 595 18.10 -2.81 -22.71
N ASP A 596 16.97 -3.42 -23.09
CA ASP A 596 15.65 -2.76 -23.04
C ASP A 596 15.16 -2.48 -21.60
N TYR A 597 15.54 -3.33 -20.65
CA TYR A 597 15.18 -3.19 -19.22
C TYR A 597 15.90 -2.03 -18.51
N LEU A 598 17.10 -1.66 -18.95
CA LEU A 598 17.87 -0.57 -18.38
C LEU A 598 17.28 0.80 -18.76
N GLN A 599 16.64 0.89 -19.93
CA GLN A 599 16.02 2.12 -20.42
C GLN A 599 14.72 2.46 -19.67
N GLU A 600 13.90 1.45 -19.35
CA GLU A 600 12.71 1.61 -18.50
C GLU A 600 13.06 2.08 -17.07
N CYS A 601 14.18 1.60 -16.53
CA CYS A 601 14.65 2.00 -15.19
C CYS A 601 15.06 3.48 -15.10
N ASP A 602 15.68 4.02 -16.15
CA ASP A 602 16.11 5.42 -16.21
C ASP A 602 14.91 6.39 -16.32
N GLU A 603 13.85 5.99 -17.02
CA GLU A 603 12.62 6.78 -17.13
C GLU A 603 11.78 6.73 -15.85
N MET A 604 11.72 5.58 -15.18
CA MET A 604 11.03 5.42 -13.90
C MET A 604 11.71 6.23 -12.78
N MET A 605 13.05 6.31 -12.79
CA MET A 605 13.84 7.17 -11.90
C MET A 605 13.61 8.67 -12.17
N ARG A 606 13.42 9.08 -13.44
CA ARG A 606 13.01 10.46 -13.78
C ARG A 606 11.62 10.78 -13.25
N MET A 607 10.70 9.83 -13.23
CA MET A 607 9.35 10.02 -12.68
C MET A 607 9.32 10.16 -11.15
N MET A 608 10.16 9.43 -10.42
CA MET A 608 10.29 9.62 -8.96
C MET A 608 10.82 11.02 -8.61
N LYS A 609 11.72 11.60 -9.44
CA LYS A 609 12.18 12.99 -9.29
C LYS A 609 11.06 14.01 -9.59
N LYS A 610 10.19 13.74 -10.58
CA LYS A 610 9.10 14.66 -10.98
C LYS A 610 7.95 14.71 -9.95
N LYS A 611 7.62 13.58 -9.32
CA LYS A 611 6.57 13.51 -8.26
C LYS A 611 6.96 14.22 -6.95
N LYS A 612 8.25 14.46 -6.70
CA LYS A 612 8.70 15.14 -5.47
C LYS A 612 8.60 16.67 -5.54
N SER A 613 8.50 17.27 -6.73
CA SER A 613 8.10 18.68 -6.86
C SER A 613 6.67 18.93 -6.37
N ILE A 614 5.84 17.88 -6.36
CA ILE A 614 4.45 17.92 -5.90
C ILE A 614 4.37 17.64 -4.38
N ALA A 615 5.30 16.88 -3.82
CA ALA A 615 5.38 16.60 -2.39
C ALA A 615 6.04 17.73 -1.57
N SER A 616 6.75 18.66 -2.22
CA SER A 616 7.32 19.87 -1.61
C SER A 616 6.36 21.07 -1.69
N GLY A 617 5.12 20.92 -1.22
CA GLY A 617 4.30 22.05 -0.76
C GLY A 617 4.08 23.23 -1.72
N GLU A 618 4.11 23.03 -3.04
CA GLU A 618 3.58 23.98 -4.03
C GLU A 618 2.61 23.24 -4.95
N HIS A 619 1.33 23.62 -4.87
CA HIS A 619 0.15 23.10 -5.56
C HIS A 619 -0.36 21.70 -5.15
N LEU A 620 -1.33 21.70 -4.23
CA LEU A 620 -2.30 20.63 -3.98
C LEU A 620 -3.72 21.16 -4.26
N LEU A 621 -4.11 21.10 -5.53
CA LEU A 621 -5.48 20.94 -6.02
C LEU A 621 -5.32 20.24 -7.37
N ASP A 622 -5.38 18.90 -7.38
CA ASP A 622 -5.77 18.06 -8.53
C ASP A 622 -5.44 16.58 -8.26
N ILE A 623 -6.43 15.86 -7.70
CA ILE A 623 -6.76 14.49 -8.11
C ILE A 623 -8.29 14.49 -8.22
N SER A 624 -8.76 14.78 -9.43
CA SER A 624 -10.12 14.54 -9.91
C SER A 624 -10.20 13.17 -10.59
#